data_AF-A0A6A6HIM7-F1
#
_entry.id   AF-A0A6A6HIM7-F1
#
_cell.length_a   1.000
_cell.length_b   1.000
_cell.length_c   1.000
_cell.angle_alpha   90.00
_cell.angle_beta   90.00
_cell.angle_gamma   90.00
#
_symmetry.space_group_name_H-M   'P 1'
#
loop_
_entity.id
_entity.type
_entity.pdbx_description
1 polymer ?
#
loop_
_entity_poly.entity_id
_entity_poly.type
_entity_poly.pdbx_seq_one_letter_code
_entity_poly.pdbx_strand_id
1 'polypeptide(L)'
;MKPLLQALFAVAMLWSLAVTMVKISICAFYVRVFGRKSHTYITSYVVMIVSVAWCLVAVFGLAFECGPLEAFWDHISPGTICGTTELEYAIINGLNALNDLIILLLPLPAIWNLQISTQEKVQVSCIFLLGSLTCGISLARLIMIVENQADDPAWNAPQHILAVVEVCTGIVSACLPTMRPLAQRIFSSRASFRDISCGLGIYRG
;
A
#
# COMPACT_ATOMS: atom_id res chain seq x y z
N MET A 1 2.80 -12.66 -28.43
CA MET A 1 2.06 -11.54 -27.82
C MET A 1 0.99 -12.00 -26.82
N LYS A 2 0.05 -12.89 -27.20
CA LYS A 2 -1.06 -13.34 -26.34
C LYS A 2 -0.73 -13.73 -24.88
N PRO A 3 0.26 -14.59 -24.58
CA PRO A 3 0.55 -14.98 -23.20
C PRO A 3 1.10 -13.83 -22.35
N LEU A 4 1.80 -12.87 -22.97
CA LEU A 4 2.31 -11.68 -22.28
C LEU A 4 1.15 -10.80 -21.84
N LEU A 5 0.19 -10.55 -22.73
CA LEU A 5 -0.96 -9.70 -22.42
C LEU A 5 -1.82 -10.32 -21.31
N GLN A 6 -2.07 -11.63 -21.36
CA GLN A 6 -2.77 -12.38 -20.30
C GLN A 6 -2.07 -12.26 -18.93
N ALA A 7 -0.74 -12.33 -18.92
CA ALA A 7 0.04 -12.14 -17.71
C ALA A 7 -0.08 -10.70 -17.16
N LEU A 8 0.00 -9.69 -18.02
CA LEU A 8 -0.13 -8.29 -17.61
C LEU A 8 -1.51 -7.98 -17.00
N PHE A 9 -2.57 -8.55 -17.57
CA PHE A 9 -3.92 -8.43 -17.03
C PHE A 9 -4.05 -9.09 -15.65
N ALA A 10 -3.55 -10.31 -15.50
CA ALA A 10 -3.56 -11.00 -14.22
C ALA A 10 -2.76 -10.22 -13.16
N VAL A 11 -1.61 -9.65 -13.54
CA VAL A 11 -0.80 -8.79 -12.68
C VAL A 11 -1.57 -7.54 -12.25
N ALA A 12 -2.30 -6.88 -13.16
CA ALA A 12 -3.10 -5.71 -12.83
C ALA A 12 -4.24 -6.00 -11.84
N MET A 13 -4.94 -7.14 -12.01
CA MET A 13 -5.97 -7.59 -11.06
C MET A 13 -5.37 -7.89 -9.68
N LEU A 14 -4.28 -8.65 -9.65
CA LEU A 14 -3.60 -9.02 -8.40
C LEU A 14 -3.03 -7.80 -7.69
N TRP A 15 -2.46 -6.85 -8.44
CA TRP A 15 -1.97 -5.58 -7.90
C TRP A 15 -3.11 -4.78 -7.25
N SER A 16 -4.25 -4.63 -7.92
CA SER A 16 -5.41 -3.89 -7.39
C SER A 16 -5.93 -4.49 -6.08
N LEU A 17 -5.99 -5.82 -6.00
CA LEU A 17 -6.37 -6.55 -4.79
C LEU A 17 -5.33 -6.38 -3.68
N ALA A 18 -4.04 -6.55 -4.01
CA ALA A 18 -2.96 -6.48 -3.04
C ALA A 18 -2.85 -5.08 -2.39
N VAL A 19 -2.88 -4.02 -3.19
CA VAL A 19 -2.87 -2.63 -2.70
C VAL A 19 -4.05 -2.37 -1.76
N THR A 20 -5.25 -2.83 -2.14
CA THR A 20 -6.44 -2.67 -1.30
C THR A 20 -6.34 -3.43 0.02
N MET A 21 -5.83 -4.66 0.01
CA MET A 21 -5.61 -5.45 1.23
C MET A 21 -4.60 -4.79 2.17
N VAL A 22 -3.52 -4.23 1.63
CA VAL A 22 -2.53 -3.45 2.41
C VAL A 22 -3.20 -2.27 3.10
N LYS A 23 -3.99 -1.48 2.35
CA LYS A 23 -4.73 -0.31 2.89
C LYS A 23 -5.66 -0.70 4.02
N ILE A 24 -6.45 -1.76 3.82
CA ILE A 24 -7.36 -2.29 4.83
C ILE A 24 -6.59 -2.75 6.08
N SER A 25 -5.44 -3.42 5.91
CA SER A 25 -4.60 -3.87 7.02
C SER A 25 -4.10 -2.70 7.87
N ILE A 26 -3.61 -1.62 7.23
CA ILE A 26 -3.14 -0.41 7.91
C ILE A 26 -4.30 0.29 8.63
N CYS A 27 -5.44 0.46 7.97
CA CYS A 27 -6.63 1.08 8.59
C CYS A 27 -7.17 0.25 9.77
N ALA A 28 -7.20 -1.07 9.65
CA ALA A 28 -7.60 -1.96 10.74
C ALA A 28 -6.64 -1.85 11.93
N PHE A 29 -5.33 -1.71 11.67
CA PHE A 29 -4.35 -1.42 12.70
C PHE A 29 -4.62 -0.07 13.39
N TYR A 30 -4.93 0.99 12.63
CA TYR A 30 -5.28 2.29 13.20
C TYR A 30 -6.54 2.23 14.06
N VAL A 31 -7.60 1.55 13.61
CA VAL A 31 -8.82 1.34 14.41
C VAL A 31 -8.52 0.59 15.72
N ARG A 32 -7.57 -0.35 15.70
CA ARG A 32 -7.17 -1.11 16.89
C ARG A 32 -6.36 -0.27 17.88
N VAL A 33 -5.48 0.61 17.38
CA VAL A 33 -4.61 1.45 18.20
C VAL A 33 -5.34 2.67 18.75
N PHE A 34 -6.12 3.33 17.90
CA PHE A 34 -6.86 4.53 18.25
C PHE A 34 -8.26 4.17 18.73
N GLY A 35 -8.61 4.55 19.95
CA GLY A 35 -9.93 4.27 20.51
C GLY A 35 -11.09 4.91 19.73
N ARG A 36 -12.31 4.37 19.90
CA ARG A 36 -13.55 4.77 19.18
C ARG A 36 -13.89 6.26 19.20
N LYS A 37 -13.33 7.03 20.15
CA LYS A 37 -13.56 8.48 20.28
C LYS A 37 -12.62 9.33 19.42
N SER A 38 -11.59 8.75 18.80
CA SER A 38 -10.65 9.49 17.95
C SER A 38 -11.25 9.76 16.58
N HIS A 39 -11.00 10.95 16.02
CA HIS A 39 -11.28 11.24 14.60
C HIS A 39 -10.61 10.21 13.67
N THR A 40 -9.43 9.71 14.05
CA THR A 40 -8.70 8.65 13.33
C THR A 40 -9.51 7.37 13.18
N TYR A 41 -10.38 7.04 14.14
CA TYR A 41 -11.23 5.85 14.07
C TYR A 41 -12.24 5.97 12.92
N ILE A 42 -12.99 7.08 12.87
CA ILE A 42 -14.03 7.30 11.86
C ILE A 42 -13.40 7.38 10.46
N THR A 43 -12.34 8.19 10.32
CA THR A 43 -11.67 8.37 9.03
C THR A 43 -11.05 7.06 8.53
N SER A 44 -10.55 6.18 9.40
CA SER A 44 -10.05 4.86 8.98
C SER A 44 -11.14 4.00 8.33
N TYR A 45 -12.36 3.98 8.88
CA TYR A 45 -13.47 3.24 8.27
C TYR A 45 -13.91 3.84 6.93
N VAL A 46 -13.96 5.17 6.84
CA VAL A 46 -14.29 5.87 5.58
C VAL A 46 -13.27 5.50 4.50
N VAL A 47 -11.98 5.57 4.83
CA VAL A 47 -10.88 5.20 3.93
C VAL A 47 -10.95 3.73 3.53
N MET A 48 -11.28 2.82 4.44
CA MET A 48 -11.50 1.40 4.08
C MET A 48 -12.61 1.24 3.05
N ILE A 49 -13.75 1.91 3.24
CA ILE A 49 -14.88 1.84 2.30
C ILE A 49 -14.48 2.40 0.94
N VAL A 50 -13.81 3.55 0.91
CA VAL A 50 -13.31 4.17 -0.33
C VAL A 50 -12.30 3.27 -1.03
N SER A 51 -11.41 2.61 -0.30
CA SER A 51 -10.43 1.66 -0.84
C SER A 51 -11.09 0.45 -1.51
N VAL A 52 -12.13 -0.11 -0.85
CA VAL A 52 -12.90 -1.23 -1.42
C VAL A 52 -13.66 -0.78 -2.66
N ALA A 53 -14.31 0.39 -2.62
CA ALA A 53 -15.03 0.93 -3.77
C ALA A 53 -14.07 1.13 -4.96
N TRP A 54 -12.89 1.71 -4.72
CA TRP A 54 -11.85 1.85 -5.74
C TRP A 54 -11.42 0.50 -6.32
N CYS A 55 -11.21 -0.51 -5.48
CA CYS A 55 -10.85 -1.87 -5.93
C CYS A 55 -11.92 -2.48 -6.84
N LEU A 56 -13.20 -2.30 -6.52
CA LEU A 56 -14.29 -2.79 -7.34
C LEU A 56 -14.30 -2.09 -8.70
N VAL A 57 -14.14 -0.76 -8.72
CA VAL A 57 -14.03 0.01 -9.97
C VAL A 57 -12.83 -0.44 -10.80
N ALA A 58 -11.67 -0.68 -10.18
CA ALA A 58 -10.47 -1.14 -10.88
C ALA A 58 -10.65 -2.55 -11.47
N VAL A 59 -11.19 -3.50 -10.71
CA VAL A 59 -11.39 -4.88 -11.15
C VAL A 59 -12.46 -4.98 -12.23
N PHE A 60 -13.61 -4.34 -12.04
CA PHE A 60 -14.68 -4.35 -13.03
C PHE A 60 -14.33 -3.49 -14.24
N GLY A 61 -13.61 -2.38 -14.03
CA GLY A 61 -13.07 -1.56 -15.11
C GLY A 61 -12.20 -2.39 -16.03
N LEU A 62 -11.21 -3.11 -15.49
CA LEU A 62 -10.36 -4.02 -16.26
C LEU A 62 -11.16 -5.17 -16.91
N ALA A 63 -12.10 -5.79 -16.18
CA ALA A 63 -12.86 -6.93 -16.68
C ALA A 63 -13.84 -6.57 -17.82
N PHE A 64 -14.36 -5.34 -17.83
CA PHE A 64 -15.35 -4.86 -18.80
C PHE A 64 -14.81 -3.80 -19.76
N GLU A 65 -13.50 -3.56 -19.75
CA GLU A 65 -12.84 -2.55 -20.58
C GLU A 65 -13.08 -2.74 -22.08
N CYS A 66 -13.12 -4.01 -22.51
CA CYS A 66 -13.42 -4.41 -23.88
C CYS A 66 -14.50 -5.50 -23.88
N GLY A 67 -15.52 -5.34 -24.72
CA GLY A 67 -16.48 -6.40 -25.01
C GLY A 67 -16.17 -7.10 -26.34
N PRO A 68 -16.09 -8.44 -26.43
CA PRO A 68 -15.87 -9.45 -25.36
C PRO A 68 -14.43 -9.46 -24.82
N LEU A 69 -14.19 -10.01 -23.61
CA LEU A 69 -12.84 -10.12 -22.99
C LEU A 69 -11.83 -10.82 -23.91
N GLU A 70 -12.30 -11.74 -24.75
CA GLU A 70 -11.48 -12.43 -25.75
C GLU A 70 -10.90 -11.45 -26.80
N ALA A 71 -11.63 -10.38 -27.11
CA ALA A 71 -11.19 -9.34 -28.04
C ALA A 71 -10.03 -8.49 -27.50
N PHE A 72 -9.80 -8.48 -26.18
CA PHE A 72 -8.62 -7.84 -25.59
C PHE A 72 -7.31 -8.51 -26.06
N TRP A 73 -7.31 -9.84 -26.25
CA TRP A 73 -6.12 -10.58 -26.71
C TRP A 73 -6.08 -10.80 -28.22
N ASP A 74 -7.24 -10.79 -28.89
CA ASP A 74 -7.35 -11.19 -30.29
C ASP A 74 -7.35 -10.05 -31.30
N HIS A 75 -7.55 -8.78 -30.91
CA HIS A 75 -7.45 -7.54 -31.72
C HIS A 75 -8.09 -7.53 -33.15
N ILE A 76 -8.75 -8.60 -33.60
CA ILE A 76 -9.08 -8.85 -35.01
C ILE A 76 -10.60 -9.02 -35.24
N SER A 77 -11.41 -9.05 -34.17
CA SER A 77 -12.86 -9.22 -34.32
C SER A 77 -13.55 -7.89 -34.66
N PRO A 78 -14.24 -7.77 -35.81
CA PRO A 78 -15.02 -6.58 -36.14
C PRO A 78 -16.18 -6.43 -35.15
N GLY A 79 -16.26 -5.26 -34.49
CA GLY A 79 -17.22 -4.98 -33.42
C GLY A 79 -16.61 -4.83 -32.01
N THR A 80 -15.28 -4.88 -31.88
CA THR A 80 -14.59 -4.64 -30.62
C THR A 80 -14.78 -3.18 -30.18
N ILE A 81 -15.46 -2.99 -29.06
CA ILE A 81 -15.59 -1.69 -28.39
C ILE A 81 -14.70 -1.77 -27.15
N CYS A 82 -13.55 -1.11 -27.19
CA CYS A 82 -12.70 -0.86 -26.03
C CYS A 82 -12.90 0.59 -25.61
N GLY A 83 -13.21 0.81 -24.33
CA GLY A 83 -13.96 1.99 -23.90
C GLY A 83 -13.36 2.82 -22.77
N THR A 84 -12.09 2.66 -22.42
CA THR A 84 -11.43 3.47 -21.38
C THR A 84 -10.64 4.60 -22.01
N THR A 85 -10.91 5.82 -21.56
CA THR A 85 -10.15 7.00 -21.96
C THR A 85 -8.93 7.16 -21.05
N GLU A 86 -7.83 7.69 -21.58
CA GLU A 86 -6.62 8.03 -20.83
C GLU A 86 -6.91 8.87 -19.57
N LEU A 87 -7.91 9.74 -19.67
CA LEU A 87 -8.36 10.57 -18.56
C LEU A 87 -8.94 9.73 -17.41
N GLU A 88 -9.74 8.70 -17.71
CA GLU A 88 -10.30 7.81 -16.70
C GLU A 88 -9.20 7.01 -15.99
N TYR A 89 -8.21 6.52 -16.75
CA TYR A 89 -7.04 5.84 -16.19
C TYR A 89 -6.23 6.74 -15.25
N ALA A 90 -5.97 7.99 -15.64
CA ALA A 90 -5.28 8.96 -14.81
C ALA A 90 -6.07 9.29 -13.53
N ILE A 91 -7.40 9.44 -13.63
CA ILE A 91 -8.27 9.70 -12.47
C ILE A 91 -8.24 8.52 -11.50
N ILE A 92 -8.38 7.28 -11.98
CA ILE A 92 -8.38 6.08 -11.13
C ILE A 92 -7.05 5.94 -10.37
N ASN A 93 -5.92 6.11 -11.06
CA ASN A 93 -4.60 6.05 -10.42
C ASN A 93 -4.36 7.24 -9.47
N GLY A 94 -4.84 8.43 -9.82
CA GLY A 94 -4.79 9.61 -8.96
C GLY A 94 -5.59 9.43 -7.67
N LEU A 95 -6.78 8.85 -7.74
CA LEU A 95 -7.59 8.51 -6.56
C LEU A 95 -6.90 7.48 -5.67
N ASN A 96 -6.22 6.49 -6.27
CA ASN A 96 -5.44 5.52 -5.51
C ASN A 96 -4.33 6.22 -4.70
N ALA A 97 -3.54 7.07 -5.37
CA ALA A 97 -2.44 7.81 -4.75
C ALA A 97 -2.94 8.81 -3.69
N LEU A 98 -4.06 9.49 -3.94
CA LEU A 98 -4.68 10.37 -2.95
C LEU A 98 -5.07 9.60 -1.68
N ASN A 99 -5.61 8.39 -1.86
CA ASN A 99 -5.98 7.54 -0.73
C ASN A 99 -4.74 7.11 0.09
N ASP A 100 -3.61 6.83 -0.57
CA ASP A 100 -2.33 6.56 0.10
C ASP A 100 -1.86 7.77 0.94
N LEU A 101 -1.96 8.98 0.38
CA LEU A 101 -1.64 10.21 1.12
C LEU A 101 -2.54 10.42 2.34
N ILE A 102 -3.84 10.16 2.23
CA ILE A 102 -4.77 10.29 3.37
C ILE A 102 -4.39 9.32 4.50
N ILE A 103 -4.08 8.06 4.16
CA ILE A 103 -3.65 7.03 5.14
C ILE A 103 -2.34 7.45 5.83
N LEU A 104 -1.40 8.03 5.06
CA LEU A 104 -0.11 8.49 5.57
C LEU A 104 -0.26 9.68 6.53
N LEU A 105 -1.17 10.61 6.24
CA LEU A 105 -1.40 11.80 7.06
C LEU A 105 -2.27 11.51 8.29
N LEU A 106 -3.07 10.45 8.26
CA LEU A 106 -4.01 10.06 9.30
C LEU A 106 -3.44 10.03 10.74
N PRO A 107 -2.24 9.45 11.00
CA PRO A 107 -1.70 9.39 12.36
C PRO A 107 -1.05 10.72 12.81
N LEU A 108 -0.67 11.63 11.92
CA LEU A 108 0.09 12.85 12.28
C LEU A 108 -0.61 13.75 13.31
N PRO A 109 -1.91 14.08 13.16
CA PRO A 109 -2.60 14.90 14.15
C PRO A 109 -2.70 14.22 15.52
N ALA A 110 -2.84 12.89 15.54
CA ALA A 110 -2.92 12.12 16.77
C ALA A 110 -1.56 12.05 17.49
N ILE A 111 -0.46 11.95 16.73
CA ILE A 111 0.90 11.94 17.28
C ILE A 111 1.27 13.30 17.87
N TRP A 112 0.88 14.41 17.22
CA TRP A 112 1.24 15.75 17.70
C TRP A 112 0.58 16.09 19.04
N ASN A 113 -0.60 15.55 19.31
CA ASN A 113 -1.35 15.79 20.54
C ASN A 113 -1.01 14.80 21.68
N LEU A 114 -0.20 13.76 21.44
CA LEU A 114 0.03 12.70 22.41
C LEU A 114 1.48 12.70 22.91
N GLN A 115 1.66 12.85 24.23
CA GLN A 115 2.96 12.75 24.91
C GLN A 115 3.46 11.30 24.93
N ILE A 116 3.94 10.81 23.78
CA ILE A 116 4.50 9.47 23.63
C ILE A 116 5.98 9.41 24.00
N SER A 117 6.44 8.24 24.44
CA SER A 117 7.83 8.00 24.80
C SER A 117 8.77 8.01 23.58
N THR A 118 10.06 8.32 23.76
CA THR A 118 11.04 8.43 22.66
C THR A 118 11.13 7.16 21.81
N GLN A 119 10.94 5.98 22.40
CA GLN A 119 10.94 4.71 21.67
C GLN A 119 9.75 4.59 20.72
N GLU A 120 8.58 5.07 21.11
CA GLU A 120 7.37 5.08 20.27
C GLU A 120 7.51 6.08 19.13
N LYS A 121 8.12 7.23 19.41
CA LYS A 121 8.41 8.26 18.41
C LYS A 121 9.30 7.72 17.28
N VAL A 122 10.33 6.94 17.59
CA VAL A 122 11.21 6.31 16.59
C VAL A 122 10.44 5.31 15.74
N GLN A 123 9.62 4.44 16.35
CA GLN A 123 8.84 3.43 15.63
C GLN A 123 7.83 4.05 14.66
N VAL A 124 7.10 5.06 15.13
CA VAL A 124 6.14 5.81 14.32
C VAL A 124 6.84 6.53 13.17
N SER A 125 8.03 7.10 13.42
CA SER A 125 8.84 7.74 12.37
C SER A 125 9.26 6.74 11.28
N CYS A 126 9.67 5.52 11.65
CA CYS A 126 10.01 4.48 10.66
C CYS A 126 8.81 4.07 9.80
N ILE A 127 7.63 3.91 10.40
CA ILE A 127 6.40 3.59 9.66
C ILE A 127 6.05 4.73 8.70
N PHE A 128 6.16 5.98 9.16
CA PHE A 128 5.89 7.16 8.34
C PHE A 128 6.86 7.28 7.16
N LEU A 129 8.15 7.00 7.37
CA LEU A 129 9.17 7.01 6.30
C LEU A 129 8.91 5.95 5.24
N LEU A 130 8.47 4.75 5.63
CA LEU A 130 8.16 3.69 4.66
C LEU A 130 6.84 3.94 3.93
N GLY A 131 5.86 4.49 4.63
CA GLY A 131 4.62 4.96 4.02
C GLY A 131 4.87 6.07 3.00
N SER A 132 5.73 7.05 3.31
CA SER A 132 6.07 8.14 2.38
C SER A 132 6.84 7.64 1.15
N LEU A 133 7.72 6.65 1.31
CA LEU A 133 8.36 5.97 0.18
C LEU A 133 7.33 5.29 -0.73
N THR A 134 6.36 4.59 -0.14
CA THR A 134 5.30 3.92 -0.90
C THR A 134 4.46 4.93 -1.69
N CYS A 135 4.05 6.04 -1.06
CA CYS A 135 3.35 7.13 -1.75
C CYS A 135 4.19 7.74 -2.90
N GLY A 136 5.50 7.89 -2.69
CA GLY A 136 6.41 8.40 -3.72
C GLY A 136 6.49 7.47 -4.94
N ILE A 137 6.50 6.15 -4.72
CA ILE A 137 6.45 5.15 -5.79
C ILE A 137 5.12 5.23 -6.55
N SER A 138 4.00 5.34 -5.84
CA SER A 138 2.66 5.52 -6.46
C SER A 138 2.60 6.78 -7.32
N LEU A 139 3.19 7.89 -6.85
CA LEU A 139 3.24 9.14 -7.61
C LEU A 139 4.14 9.03 -8.85
N ALA A 140 5.32 8.41 -8.72
CA ALA A 140 6.20 8.17 -9.85
C ALA A 140 5.51 7.32 -10.93
N ARG A 141 4.72 6.32 -10.53
CA ARG A 141 3.90 5.51 -11.43
C ARG A 141 2.83 6.35 -12.14
N LEU A 142 2.16 7.26 -11.42
CA LEU A 142 1.18 8.18 -12.03
C LEU A 142 1.83 9.10 -13.07
N ILE A 143 3.01 9.65 -12.78
CA ILE A 143 3.75 10.50 -13.72
C ILE A 143 4.11 9.72 -14.99
N MET A 144 4.61 8.48 -14.84
CA MET A 144 4.93 7.63 -16.00
C MET A 144 3.70 7.31 -16.86
N ILE A 145 2.53 7.13 -16.25
CA ILE A 145 1.27 6.93 -16.99
C ILE A 145 0.88 8.19 -17.78
N VAL A 146 1.09 9.37 -17.21
CA VAL A 146 0.75 10.65 -17.86
C VAL A 146 1.75 11.01 -18.97
N GLU A 147 3.04 10.70 -18.78
CA GLU A 147 4.12 11.06 -19.72
C GLU A 147 4.30 10.05 -20.88
N ASN A 148 4.12 8.75 -20.66
CA ASN A 148 4.35 7.73 -21.69
C ASN A 148 3.10 7.52 -22.57
N GLN A 149 2.73 8.54 -23.33
CA GLN A 149 1.62 8.54 -24.30
C GLN A 149 1.94 7.83 -25.64
N ALA A 150 3.07 7.13 -25.75
CA ALA A 150 3.50 6.45 -26.98
C ALA A 150 3.37 4.93 -26.85
N ASP A 151 2.59 4.34 -27.77
CA ASP A 151 2.14 2.94 -27.88
C ASP A 151 3.25 1.86 -28.02
N ASP A 152 4.40 2.01 -27.39
CA ASP A 152 5.46 0.99 -27.42
C ASP A 152 5.42 0.08 -26.17
N PRO A 153 5.06 -1.22 -26.31
CA PRO A 153 5.00 -2.17 -25.19
C PRO A 153 6.34 -2.34 -24.45
N ALA A 154 7.46 -1.98 -25.09
CA ALA A 154 8.80 -2.04 -24.51
C ALA A 154 9.03 -0.95 -23.43
N TRP A 155 8.30 0.17 -23.49
CA TRP A 155 8.47 1.30 -22.57
C TRP A 155 7.63 1.19 -21.29
N ASN A 156 6.73 0.19 -21.21
CA ASN A 156 5.86 -0.06 -20.05
C ASN A 156 6.49 -0.98 -18.99
N ALA A 157 7.62 -1.64 -19.30
CA ALA A 157 8.34 -2.49 -18.35
C ALA A 157 8.70 -1.79 -17.01
N PRO A 158 9.17 -0.52 -16.98
CA PRO A 158 9.47 0.19 -15.74
C PRO A 158 8.22 0.39 -14.88
N GLN A 159 7.08 0.68 -15.49
CA GLN A 159 5.80 0.90 -14.80
C GLN A 159 5.35 -0.37 -14.05
N HIS A 160 5.50 -1.54 -14.67
CA HIS A 160 5.15 -2.81 -14.02
C HIS A 160 6.10 -3.16 -12.88
N ILE A 161 7.40 -2.85 -13.00
CA ILE A 161 8.37 -3.03 -11.90
C ILE A 161 7.99 -2.15 -10.72
N LEU A 162 7.66 -0.87 -10.97
CA LEU A 162 7.23 0.05 -9.91
C LEU A 162 5.97 -0.44 -9.20
N ALA A 163 5.01 -1.03 -9.91
CA ALA A 163 3.81 -1.61 -9.31
C ALA A 163 4.14 -2.77 -8.35
N VAL A 164 5.12 -3.62 -8.69
CA VAL A 164 5.58 -4.70 -7.79
C VAL A 164 6.28 -4.12 -6.56
N VAL A 165 7.15 -3.12 -6.77
CA VAL A 165 7.86 -2.45 -5.67
C VAL A 165 6.88 -1.78 -4.73
N GLU A 166 5.87 -1.07 -5.25
CA GLU A 166 4.80 -0.42 -4.50
C GLU A 166 4.08 -1.40 -3.55
N VAL A 167 3.68 -2.57 -4.07
CA VAL A 167 3.02 -3.60 -3.25
C VAL A 167 3.97 -4.15 -2.19
N CYS A 168 5.23 -4.43 -2.55
CA CYS A 168 6.21 -4.95 -1.61
C CYS A 168 6.50 -3.96 -0.47
N THR A 169 6.73 -2.69 -0.79
CA THR A 169 6.96 -1.64 0.22
C THR A 169 5.71 -1.40 1.06
N GLY A 170 4.53 -1.44 0.45
CA GLY A 170 3.24 -1.39 1.13
C GLY A 170 3.08 -2.49 2.17
N ILE A 171 3.31 -3.75 1.79
CA ILE A 171 3.24 -4.91 2.72
C ILE A 171 4.21 -4.75 3.87
N VAL A 172 5.47 -4.37 3.59
CA VAL A 172 6.48 -4.15 4.64
C VAL A 172 6.01 -3.07 5.62
N SER A 173 5.49 -1.94 5.11
CA SER A 173 4.98 -0.86 5.96
C SER A 173 3.79 -1.30 6.83
N ALA A 174 2.91 -2.17 6.33
CA ALA A 174 1.77 -2.72 7.07
C ALA A 174 2.17 -3.75 8.14
N CYS A 175 3.24 -4.52 7.92
CA CYS A 175 3.68 -5.54 8.88
C CYS A 175 4.46 -4.97 10.08
N LEU A 176 5.22 -3.90 9.88
CA LEU A 176 6.04 -3.25 10.92
C LEU A 176 5.28 -2.87 12.21
N PRO A 177 4.09 -2.24 12.16
CA PRO A 177 3.34 -1.92 13.37
C PRO A 177 2.97 -3.15 14.21
N THR A 178 2.79 -4.32 13.58
CA THR A 178 2.40 -5.57 14.25
C THR A 178 3.60 -6.26 14.90
N MET A 179 4.82 -6.03 14.40
CA MET A 179 6.06 -6.56 14.98
C MET A 179 6.51 -5.83 16.26
N ARG A 180 5.94 -4.64 16.54
CA ARG A 180 6.24 -3.81 17.72
C ARG A 180 6.26 -4.57 19.06
N PRO A 181 5.21 -5.31 19.47
CA PRO A 181 5.20 -6.03 20.74
C PRO A 181 6.21 -7.19 20.80
N LEU A 182 6.52 -7.81 19.65
CA LEU A 182 7.49 -8.90 19.59
C LEU A 182 8.92 -8.39 19.77
N ALA A 183 9.25 -7.27 19.10
CA ALA A 183 10.54 -6.60 19.27
C ALA A 183 10.75 -6.18 20.73
N GLN A 184 9.75 -5.57 21.36
CA GLN A 184 9.84 -5.19 22.79
C GLN A 184 10.11 -6.37 23.71
N ARG A 185 9.48 -7.54 23.47
CA ARG A 185 9.74 -8.76 24.25
C ARG A 185 11.16 -9.29 24.05
N ILE A 186 11.68 -9.29 22.83
CA ILE A 186 13.05 -9.78 22.53
C ILE A 186 14.10 -8.85 23.16
N PHE A 187 13.92 -7.53 23.02
CA PHE A 187 14.85 -6.56 23.60
C PHE A 187 14.77 -6.49 25.13
N SER A 188 13.59 -6.64 25.75
CA SER A 188 13.49 -6.74 27.21
C SER A 188 14.07 -8.06 27.74
N SER A 189 13.92 -9.17 27.01
CA SER A 189 14.58 -10.45 27.36
C SER A 189 16.10 -10.33 27.34
N ARG A 190 16.67 -9.61 26.36
CA ARG A 190 18.12 -9.35 26.31
C ARG A 190 18.60 -8.42 27.42
N ALA A 191 17.81 -7.44 27.84
CA ALA A 191 18.13 -6.60 29.00
C ALA A 191 18.10 -7.41 30.30
N SER A 192 17.07 -8.25 30.49
CA SER A 192 16.97 -9.15 31.64
C SER A 192 18.10 -10.18 31.70
N PHE A 193 18.54 -10.73 30.57
CA PHE A 193 19.71 -11.64 30.53
C PHE A 193 21.04 -10.93 30.84
N ARG A 194 21.15 -9.65 30.47
CA ARG A 194 22.35 -8.84 30.76
C ARG A 194 22.41 -8.44 32.24
N ASP A 195 21.27 -8.17 32.87
CA ASP A 195 21.18 -7.90 34.30
C ASP A 195 21.42 -9.17 35.15
N ILE A 196 20.94 -10.34 34.70
CA ILE A 196 21.25 -11.63 35.34
C ILE A 196 22.75 -11.97 35.22
N SER A 197 23.37 -11.72 34.06
CA SER A 197 24.83 -11.93 33.90
C SER A 197 25.66 -10.97 34.75
N CYS A 198 25.18 -9.72 34.98
CA CYS A 198 25.87 -8.76 35.85
C CYS A 198 25.68 -9.11 37.33
N GLY A 199 24.49 -9.57 37.73
CA GLY A 199 24.20 -10.01 39.10
C GLY A 199 24.95 -11.28 39.52
N LEU A 200 25.21 -12.20 38.59
CA LEU A 200 26.03 -13.40 38.83
C LEU A 200 27.54 -13.13 38.89
N GLY A 201 28.00 -11.96 38.43
CA GLY A 201 29.39 -11.51 38.55
C GLY A 201 29.76 -10.93 39.92
N ILE A 202 28.77 -10.58 40.75
CA ILE A 202 28.98 -9.94 42.06
C ILE A 202 29.07 -10.97 43.21
N TYR A 203 28.65 -12.22 42.99
CA TYR A 203 28.74 -13.33 43.97
C TYR A 203 30.01 -14.18 43.85
N ARG A 204 31.01 -13.72 43.08
CA ARG A 204 32.36 -14.30 43.00
C ARG A 204 33.40 -13.20 43.31
N GLY A 205 33.57 -12.89 44.58
CA GLY A 205 34.57 -11.95 45.10
C GLY A 205 34.66 -12.04 46.60
#